data_AF-A0A0B0NZD0-F1
#
_entry.id   AF-A0A0B0NZD0-F1
#
_cell.length_a   1.000
_cell.length_b   1.000
_cell.length_c   1.000
_cell.angle_alpha   90.00
_cell.angle_beta   90.00
_cell.angle_gamma   90.00
#
_symmetry.space_group_name_H-M   'P 1'
#
loop_
_entity.id
_entity.type
_entity.pdbx_description
1 polymer ?
#
loop_
_entity_poly.entity_id
_entity_poly.type
_entity_poly.pdbx_seq_one_letter_code
_entity_poly.pdbx_strand_id
1 'polypeptide(L)'
;MTSEAGEIMEKLKDKKAEYEPIALSDSSVNLEDIDNRIITKFLGPERYGQVRIQGSGVNPTQYFGSSSQQYMLSGSQAQAEVQRLKDQMAQMQARIGEQIAQIKVEAASLKEEVATREAEKNRKYNELQLQLQNMMQMFQQS
;
A
#
# COMPACT_ATOMS: atom_id res chain seq x y z
N MET A 1 25.23 14.77 48.23
CA MET A 1 25.00 14.98 46.78
C MET A 1 24.52 13.68 46.11
N THR A 2 23.47 13.04 46.65
CA THR A 2 22.98 11.73 46.17
C THR A 2 21.46 11.72 45.94
N SER A 3 20.72 12.71 46.43
CA SER A 3 19.26 12.77 46.28
C SER A 3 18.83 13.11 44.86
N GLU A 4 19.56 13.99 44.17
CA GLU A 4 19.21 14.47 42.82
C GLU A 4 19.43 13.38 41.75
N ALA A 5 20.52 12.63 41.86
CA ALA A 5 20.79 11.49 40.97
C ALA A 5 19.77 10.34 41.17
N GLY A 6 19.31 10.11 42.41
CA GLY A 6 18.27 9.13 42.72
C GLY A 6 16.90 9.52 42.15
N GLU A 7 16.53 10.81 42.28
CA GLU A 7 15.28 11.35 41.75
C GLU A 7 15.24 11.30 40.21
N ILE A 8 16.37 11.55 39.55
CA ILE A 8 16.51 11.42 38.10
C ILE A 8 16.37 9.96 37.64
N MET A 9 16.99 9.03 38.38
CA MET A 9 16.92 7.60 38.07
C MET A 9 15.50 7.04 38.22
N GLU A 10 14.76 7.51 39.24
CA GLU A 10 13.35 7.13 39.44
C GLU A 10 12.48 7.64 38.29
N LYS A 11 12.59 8.93 37.92
CA LYS A 11 11.84 9.53 36.81
C LYS A 11 12.11 8.87 35.45
N LEU A 12 13.32 8.35 35.24
CA LEU A 12 13.66 7.59 34.03
C LEU A 12 12.99 6.21 34.02
N LYS A 13 12.88 5.56 35.18
CA LYS A 13 12.25 4.25 35.32
C LYS A 13 10.73 4.35 35.10
N ASP A 14 10.10 5.39 35.61
CA ASP A 14 8.66 5.66 35.39
C ASP A 14 8.36 5.97 33.92
N LYS A 15 9.18 6.80 33.26
CA LYS A 15 9.04 7.07 31.83
C LYS A 15 9.26 5.85 30.96
N LYS A 16 10.14 4.91 31.36
CA LYS A 16 10.32 3.66 30.62
C LYS A 16 9.04 2.81 30.60
N ALA A 17 8.34 2.76 31.74
CA ALA A 17 7.06 2.03 31.85
C ALA A 17 5.94 2.64 30.98
N GLU A 18 5.96 3.95 30.73
CA GLU A 18 5.00 4.63 29.84
C GLU A 18 5.16 4.23 28.36
N TYR A 19 6.38 3.86 27.93
CA TYR A 19 6.71 3.54 26.53
C TYR A 19 6.78 2.03 26.21
N GLU A 20 6.95 1.15 27.21
CA GLU A 20 6.88 -0.32 27.04
C GLU A 20 5.59 -0.83 26.33
N PRO A 21 4.37 -0.35 26.63
CA PRO A 21 3.17 -0.86 25.97
C PRO A 21 3.03 -0.39 24.50
N ILE A 22 3.67 0.71 24.11
CA ILE A 22 3.62 1.25 22.74
C ILE A 22 4.55 0.44 21.81
N ALA A 23 5.68 -0.03 22.34
CA ALA A 23 6.63 -0.89 21.61
C ALA A 23 6.04 -2.27 21.25
N LEU A 24 5.15 -2.80 22.10
CA LEU A 24 4.53 -4.11 21.88
C LEU A 24 3.45 -4.09 20.79
N SER A 25 2.84 -2.92 20.53
CA SER A 25 1.76 -2.75 19.54
C SER A 25 2.26 -2.41 18.13
N ASP A 26 3.44 -1.81 18.01
CA ASP A 26 4.01 -1.39 16.73
C ASP A 26 5.32 -2.16 16.51
N SER A 27 5.20 -3.36 15.94
CA SER A 27 6.26 -4.39 15.82
C SER A 27 7.55 -3.96 15.06
N SER A 28 7.67 -2.68 14.73
CA SER A 28 8.78 -2.07 14.00
C SER A 28 9.75 -1.27 14.86
N VAL A 29 9.42 -1.00 16.14
CA VAL A 29 10.24 -0.14 17.00
C VAL A 29 11.15 -0.99 17.89
N ASN A 30 12.46 -0.92 17.64
CA ASN A 30 13.49 -1.62 18.41
C ASN A 30 13.60 -1.07 19.85
N LEU A 31 13.76 -1.94 20.85
CA LEU A 31 13.95 -1.56 22.26
C LEU A 31 15.14 -0.61 22.46
N GLU A 32 16.24 -0.79 21.72
CA GLU A 32 17.39 0.12 21.75
C GLU A 32 17.04 1.57 21.31
N ASP A 33 16.10 1.74 20.37
CA ASP A 33 15.69 3.07 19.88
C ASP A 33 14.85 3.82 20.92
N ILE A 34 14.14 3.09 21.79
CA ILE A 34 13.34 3.67 22.86
C ILE A 34 14.25 4.26 23.95
N ASP A 35 15.29 3.54 24.35
CA ASP A 35 16.24 4.01 25.35
C ASP A 35 16.97 5.28 24.86
N ASN A 36 17.39 5.32 23.59
CA ASN A 36 18.00 6.51 22.97
C ASN A 36 17.05 7.70 22.89
N ARG A 37 15.76 7.46 22.63
CA ARG A 37 14.72 8.51 22.63
C ARG A 37 14.44 9.06 24.02
N ILE A 38 14.42 8.20 25.05
CA ILE A 38 14.22 8.60 26.45
C ILE A 38 15.40 9.46 26.91
N ILE A 39 16.63 9.04 26.63
CA ILE A 39 17.86 9.77 26.96
C ILE A 39 17.87 11.14 26.26
N THR A 40 17.53 11.21 24.97
CA THR A 40 17.50 12.47 24.20
C THR A 40 16.38 13.42 24.68
N LYS A 41 15.22 12.92 25.08
CA LYS A 41 14.17 13.75 25.68
C LYS A 41 14.55 14.29 27.06
N PHE A 42 15.34 13.55 27.82
CA PHE A 42 15.73 13.90 29.18
C PHE A 42 16.97 14.80 29.24
N LEU A 43 18.02 14.48 28.46
CA LEU A 43 19.26 15.26 28.33
C LEU A 43 19.15 16.39 27.30
N GLY A 44 18.06 16.42 26.54
CA GLY A 44 17.80 17.39 25.46
C GLY A 44 18.39 16.93 24.11
N PRO A 45 17.75 17.29 22.98
CA PRO A 45 18.33 17.08 21.67
C PRO A 45 19.59 17.93 21.54
N GLU A 46 20.74 17.27 21.46
CA GLU A 46 22.10 17.80 21.29
C GLU A 46 22.16 19.29 20.96
N ARG A 47 22.44 20.10 21.99
CA ARG A 47 22.92 21.47 21.83
C ARG A 47 24.39 21.36 21.41
N TYR A 48 24.63 21.24 20.12
CA TYR A 48 25.95 21.47 19.53
C TYR A 48 26.43 22.86 19.96
N GLY A 49 27.37 22.88 20.89
CA GLY A 49 27.92 24.08 21.50
C GLY A 49 29.23 23.74 22.19
N GLN A 50 30.28 23.54 21.39
CA GLN A 50 31.71 23.54 21.71
C GLN A 50 32.06 23.66 23.21
N VAL A 51 32.34 22.53 23.86
CA VAL A 51 33.11 22.54 25.11
C VAL A 51 34.41 21.77 24.88
N ARG A 52 35.49 22.52 24.62
CA ARG A 52 36.85 21.96 24.75
C ARG A 52 37.15 21.86 26.24
N ILE A 53 37.02 20.67 26.82
CA ILE A 53 37.66 20.41 28.12
C ILE A 53 38.88 19.54 27.85
N GLN A 54 40.08 20.14 28.01
CA GLN A 54 41.28 19.36 28.28
C GLN A 54 41.08 18.72 29.66
N GLY A 55 40.86 17.41 29.65
CA GLY A 55 40.60 16.61 30.83
C GLY A 55 39.83 15.39 30.38
N SER A 56 40.27 14.21 30.80
CA SER A 56 39.77 12.88 30.40
C SER A 56 38.26 12.71 30.67
N GLY A 57 37.42 13.34 29.85
CA GLY A 57 36.00 13.04 29.73
C GLY A 57 35.86 11.80 28.87
N VAL A 58 35.15 10.81 29.39
CA VAL A 58 34.77 9.58 28.67
C VAL A 58 34.35 9.94 27.25
N ASN A 59 35.14 9.49 26.29
CA ASN A 59 34.80 9.55 24.89
C ASN A 59 33.70 8.49 24.70
N PRO A 60 32.43 8.83 24.47
CA PRO A 60 31.44 7.84 24.06
C PRO A 60 31.77 7.54 22.60
N THR A 61 32.84 6.78 22.37
CA THR A 61 33.24 6.32 21.04
C THR A 61 32.19 5.37 20.44
N GLN A 62 31.10 5.12 21.16
CA GLN A 62 29.97 4.30 20.75
C GLN A 62 28.62 5.05 20.66
N TYR A 63 28.61 6.39 20.65
CA TYR A 63 27.40 7.16 20.27
C TYR A 63 27.56 7.87 18.92
N PHE A 64 28.28 7.23 17.99
CA PHE A 64 28.31 7.62 16.58
C PHE A 64 28.61 6.40 15.69
N GLY A 65 27.96 5.26 15.99
CA GLY A 65 28.18 4.01 15.26
C GLY A 65 26.87 3.31 14.85
N SER A 66 25.84 3.38 15.70
CA SER A 66 24.62 2.60 15.50
C SER A 66 23.63 3.23 14.51
N SER A 67 23.54 4.56 14.43
CA SER A 67 22.66 5.23 13.46
C SER A 67 23.18 5.17 12.01
N SER A 68 24.49 4.99 11.81
CA SER A 68 25.05 4.82 10.47
C SER A 68 24.69 3.46 9.86
N GLN A 69 24.53 2.42 10.69
CA GLN A 69 24.07 1.11 10.19
C GLN A 69 22.59 1.14 9.82
N GLN A 70 21.74 1.88 10.56
CA GLN A 70 20.34 2.13 10.17
C GLN A 70 20.24 2.95 8.88
N TYR A 71 21.13 3.92 8.66
CA TYR A 71 21.16 4.67 7.40
C TYR A 71 21.65 3.83 6.21
N MET A 72 22.57 2.88 6.44
CA MET A 72 23.07 1.96 5.40
C MET A 72 22.09 0.81 5.06
N LEU A 73 21.36 0.27 6.04
CA LEU A 73 20.30 -0.73 5.82
C LEU A 73 19.11 -0.14 5.05
N SER A 74 18.80 1.14 5.26
CA SER A 74 17.71 1.88 4.60
C SER A 74 17.83 1.93 3.07
N GLY A 75 19.05 2.05 2.52
CA GLY A 75 19.24 2.07 1.06
C GLY A 75 18.77 0.79 0.37
N SER A 76 19.06 -0.37 0.97
CA SER A 76 18.63 -1.67 0.46
C SER A 76 17.12 -1.93 0.67
N GLN A 77 16.58 -1.46 1.80
CA GLN A 77 15.16 -1.60 2.14
C GLN A 77 14.26 -0.73 1.26
N ALA A 78 14.62 0.56 1.08
CA ALA A 78 13.90 1.47 0.21
C ALA A 78 13.89 0.98 -1.25
N GLN A 79 15.01 0.39 -1.71
CA GLN A 79 15.11 -0.16 -3.05
C GLN A 79 14.26 -1.44 -3.22
N ALA A 80 14.19 -2.29 -2.19
CA ALA A 80 13.31 -3.46 -2.19
C ALA A 80 11.81 -3.08 -2.20
N GLU A 81 11.41 -2.04 -1.45
CA GLU A 81 10.04 -1.53 -1.47
C GLU A 81 9.67 -0.92 -2.81
N VAL A 82 10.56 -0.13 -3.41
CA VAL A 82 10.36 0.42 -4.76
C VAL A 82 10.19 -0.71 -5.79
N GLN A 83 10.99 -1.77 -5.70
CA GLN A 83 10.87 -2.91 -6.59
C GLN A 83 9.54 -3.65 -6.39
N ARG A 84 9.15 -3.89 -5.14
CA ARG A 84 7.85 -4.50 -4.81
C ARG A 84 6.68 -3.69 -5.35
N LEU A 85 6.73 -2.36 -5.25
CA LEU A 85 5.72 -1.46 -5.81
C LEU A 85 5.68 -1.53 -7.34
N LYS A 86 6.84 -1.59 -8.01
CA LYS A 86 6.90 -1.79 -9.46
C LYS A 86 6.25 -3.11 -9.88
N ASP A 87 6.54 -4.19 -9.17
CA ASP A 87 5.96 -5.50 -9.46
C ASP A 87 4.43 -5.50 -9.23
N GLN A 88 3.96 -4.83 -8.18
CA GLN A 88 2.52 -4.63 -7.94
C GLN A 88 1.86 -3.81 -9.05
N MET A 89 2.51 -2.74 -9.53
CA MET A 89 2.00 -1.95 -10.66
C MET A 89 1.95 -2.78 -11.94
N ALA A 90 2.96 -3.61 -12.21
CA ALA A 90 2.98 -4.50 -13.37
C ALA A 90 1.84 -5.54 -13.31
N GLN A 91 1.61 -6.15 -12.15
CA GLN A 91 0.48 -7.07 -11.96
C GLN A 91 -0.86 -6.36 -12.14
N MET A 92 -1.01 -5.15 -11.61
CA MET A 92 -2.25 -4.37 -11.76
C MET A 92 -2.49 -4.01 -13.24
N GLN A 93 -1.45 -3.62 -13.97
CA GLN A 93 -1.53 -3.35 -15.40
C GLN A 93 -1.92 -4.60 -16.21
N ALA A 94 -1.34 -5.76 -15.90
CA ALA A 94 -1.70 -7.02 -16.54
C ALA A 94 -3.18 -7.37 -16.31
N ARG A 95 -3.66 -7.26 -15.06
CA ARG A 95 -5.06 -7.51 -14.69
C ARG A 95 -6.02 -6.59 -15.43
N ILE A 96 -5.69 -5.30 -15.55
CA ILE A 96 -6.50 -4.34 -16.31
C ILE A 96 -6.53 -4.72 -17.80
N GLY A 97 -5.38 -5.12 -18.37
CA GLY A 97 -5.30 -5.59 -19.75
C GLY A 97 -6.20 -6.79 -20.02
N GLU A 98 -6.20 -7.78 -19.11
CA GLU A 98 -7.07 -8.95 -19.18
C GLU A 98 -8.56 -8.59 -19.10
N GLN A 99 -8.94 -7.69 -18.17
CA GLN A 99 -10.32 -7.22 -18.05
C GLN A 99 -10.81 -6.49 -19.31
N ILE A 100 -9.96 -5.66 -19.92
CA ILE A 100 -10.29 -4.98 -21.18
C ILE A 100 -10.50 -5.99 -22.30
N ALA A 101 -9.64 -7.01 -22.41
CA ALA A 101 -9.80 -8.07 -23.40
C ALA A 101 -11.11 -8.83 -23.20
N GLN A 102 -11.45 -9.18 -21.96
CA GLN A 102 -12.69 -9.87 -21.62
C GLN A 102 -13.93 -9.05 -21.99
N ILE A 103 -13.99 -7.78 -21.58
CA ILE A 103 -15.10 -6.87 -21.91
C ILE A 103 -15.24 -6.71 -23.43
N LYS A 104 -14.11 -6.66 -24.16
CA LYS A 104 -14.13 -6.55 -25.62
C LYS A 104 -14.71 -7.79 -26.29
N VAL A 105 -14.38 -8.98 -25.79
CA VAL A 105 -14.94 -10.26 -26.28
C VAL A 105 -16.43 -10.34 -25.95
N GLU A 106 -16.83 -9.99 -24.73
CA GLU A 106 -18.22 -9.97 -24.31
C GLU A 106 -19.05 -9.00 -25.16
N ALA A 107 -18.54 -7.78 -25.38
CA ALA A 107 -19.18 -6.79 -26.24
C ALA A 107 -19.30 -7.25 -27.70
N ALA A 108 -18.35 -8.04 -28.22
CA ALA A 108 -18.45 -8.63 -29.54
C ALA A 108 -19.54 -9.72 -29.60
N SER A 109 -19.59 -10.60 -28.60
CA SER A 109 -20.61 -11.65 -28.52
C SER A 109 -22.02 -11.09 -28.38
N LEU A 110 -22.22 -10.06 -27.55
CA LEU A 110 -23.51 -9.40 -27.37
C LEU A 110 -23.97 -8.71 -28.67
N LYS A 111 -23.05 -8.10 -29.42
CA LYS A 111 -23.39 -7.51 -30.74
C LYS A 111 -23.83 -8.57 -31.73
N GLU A 112 -23.17 -9.73 -31.74
CA GLU A 112 -23.55 -10.84 -32.61
C GLU A 112 -24.93 -11.41 -32.22
N GLU A 113 -25.20 -11.61 -30.93
CA GLU A 113 -26.50 -12.06 -30.44
C GLU A 113 -27.64 -11.08 -30.78
N VAL A 114 -27.39 -9.77 -30.64
CA VAL A 114 -28.39 -8.76 -31.04
C VAL A 114 -28.66 -8.82 -32.54
N ALA A 115 -27.62 -8.99 -33.36
CA ALA A 115 -27.76 -9.08 -34.81
C ALA A 115 -28.52 -10.35 -35.25
N THR A 116 -28.26 -11.51 -34.63
CA THR A 116 -28.99 -12.75 -34.93
C THR A 116 -30.45 -12.62 -34.51
N ARG A 117 -30.73 -12.06 -33.34
CA ARG A 117 -32.10 -11.85 -32.84
C ARG A 117 -32.89 -10.88 -33.72
N GLU A 118 -32.26 -9.82 -34.22
CA GLU A 118 -32.89 -8.89 -35.16
C GLU A 118 -33.18 -9.57 -36.51
N ALA A 119 -32.22 -10.32 -37.05
CA ALA A 119 -32.40 -11.08 -38.28
C ALA A 119 -33.55 -12.10 -38.17
N GLU A 120 -33.65 -12.81 -37.05
CA GLU A 120 -34.77 -13.73 -36.80
C GLU A 120 -36.12 -13.03 -36.71
N LYS A 121 -36.18 -11.87 -36.04
CA LYS A 121 -37.41 -11.08 -35.97
C LYS A 121 -37.85 -10.63 -37.37
N ASN A 122 -36.92 -10.18 -38.20
CA ASN A 122 -37.19 -9.78 -39.57
C ASN A 122 -37.62 -10.95 -40.45
N ARG A 123 -37.02 -12.14 -40.28
CA ARG A 123 -37.48 -13.38 -40.96
C ARG A 123 -38.93 -13.70 -40.60
N LYS A 124 -39.27 -13.72 -39.31
CA LYS A 124 -40.64 -13.99 -38.84
C LYS A 124 -41.65 -12.97 -39.39
N TYR A 125 -41.26 -11.70 -39.45
CA TYR A 125 -42.11 -10.66 -40.03
C TYR A 125 -42.36 -10.89 -41.52
N ASN A 126 -41.32 -11.18 -42.29
CA ASN A 126 -41.42 -11.47 -43.72
C ASN A 126 -42.27 -12.72 -44.00
N GLU A 127 -42.09 -13.78 -43.20
CA GLU A 127 -42.91 -15.00 -43.30
C GLU A 127 -44.39 -14.70 -43.06
N LEU A 128 -44.71 -13.91 -42.01
CA LEU A 128 -46.08 -13.51 -41.72
C LEU A 128 -46.67 -12.67 -42.85
N GLN A 129 -45.90 -11.76 -43.42
CA GLN A 129 -46.33 -10.96 -44.56
C GLN A 129 -46.65 -11.83 -45.78
N LEU A 130 -45.81 -12.84 -46.06
CA LEU A 130 -46.03 -13.78 -47.15
C LEU A 130 -47.29 -14.64 -46.93
N GLN A 131 -47.51 -15.11 -45.70
CA GLN A 131 -48.73 -15.85 -45.35
C GLN A 131 -50.00 -15.02 -45.58
N LEU A 132 -50.00 -13.75 -45.15
CA LEU A 132 -51.11 -12.83 -45.37
C LEU A 132 -51.38 -12.59 -46.87
N GLN A 133 -50.32 -12.43 -47.66
CA GLN A 133 -50.43 -12.29 -49.11
C GLN A 133 -51.05 -13.52 -49.77
N ASN A 134 -50.58 -14.72 -49.40
CA ASN A 134 -51.12 -15.97 -49.92
C ASN A 134 -52.60 -16.13 -49.57
N MET A 135 -53.03 -15.77 -48.35
CA MET A 135 -54.45 -15.79 -47.99
C MET A 135 -55.27 -14.82 -48.83
N MET A 136 -54.83 -13.57 -49.01
CA MET A 136 -55.53 -12.60 -49.85
C MET A 136 -55.70 -13.11 -51.29
N GLN A 137 -54.68 -13.76 -51.84
CA GLN A 137 -54.74 -14.31 -53.18
C GLN A 137 -55.75 -15.47 -53.28
N MET A 138 -55.83 -16.34 -52.28
CA MET A 138 -56.85 -17.40 -52.24
C MET A 138 -58.27 -16.83 -52.16
N PHE A 139 -58.49 -15.77 -51.38
CA PHE A 139 -59.81 -15.11 -51.30
C PHE A 139 -60.22 -14.42 -52.62
N GLN A 140 -59.27 -13.94 -53.42
CA GLN A 140 -59.58 -13.31 -54.72
C GLN A 140 -59.87 -14.32 -55.84
N GLN A 141 -59.45 -15.58 -55.67
CA GLN A 141 -59.62 -16.64 -56.67
C GLN A 141 -60.82 -17.55 -56.39
N SER A 142 -61.46 -17.41 -55.22
CA SER A 142 -62.71 -18.10 -54.85
C SER A 142 -63.94 -17.27 -55.18
#